data_AF-U5DEK8-F1
#
_entry.id   AF-U5DEK8-F1
#
_cell.length_a   1.000
_cell.length_b   1.000
_cell.length_c   1.000
_cell.angle_alpha   90.00
_cell.angle_beta   90.00
_cell.angle_gamma   90.00
#
_symmetry.space_group_name_H-M   'P 1'
#
loop_
_entity.id
_entity.type
_entity.pdbx_description
1 polymer ?
#
loop_
_entity_poly.entity_id
_entity_poly.type
_entity_poly.pdbx_seq_one_letter_code
_entity_poly.pdbx_strand_id
1 'polypeptide(L)'
;MQKVPIDKRSEAAECMVFEAHSREQDPVHGCVHQISKLFHQISLAQQDLAMVKAQLAILKAQHFQQQIQQQQHASSLSELYNLHHSLTEFISIPDLAP
;
A
#
# COMPACT_ATOMS: atom_id res chain seq x y z
N MET A 1 -32.71 -20.94 28.45
CA MET A 1 -33.45 -20.59 27.22
C MET A 1 -34.58 -19.58 27.39
N GLN A 2 -35.29 -19.50 28.53
CA GLN A 2 -36.42 -18.58 28.68
C GLN A 2 -36.05 -17.08 28.59
N LYS A 3 -34.78 -16.73 28.87
CA LYS A 3 -34.24 -15.36 28.75
C LYS A 3 -33.90 -14.93 27.31
N VAL A 4 -33.99 -15.84 26.34
CA VAL A 4 -33.74 -15.54 24.91
C VAL A 4 -35.11 -15.46 24.20
N PRO A 5 -35.37 -14.41 23.40
CA PRO A 5 -36.55 -14.31 22.54
C PRO A 5 -36.74 -15.57 21.68
N ILE A 6 -37.98 -16.01 21.48
CA ILE A 6 -38.29 -17.30 20.84
C ILE A 6 -37.63 -17.44 19.47
N ASP A 7 -37.67 -16.37 18.68
CA ASP A 7 -37.08 -16.25 17.34
C ASP A 7 -35.56 -16.45 17.31
N LYS A 8 -34.86 -16.18 18.41
CA LYS A 8 -33.40 -16.32 18.53
C LYS A 8 -32.94 -17.60 19.24
N ARG A 9 -33.88 -18.43 19.72
CA ARG A 9 -33.52 -19.60 20.52
C ARG A 9 -32.77 -20.67 19.73
N SER A 10 -33.06 -20.83 18.43
CA SER A 10 -32.33 -21.79 17.58
C SER A 10 -30.86 -21.39 17.46
N GLU A 11 -30.61 -20.15 17.04
CA GLU A 11 -29.26 -19.59 16.92
C GLU A 11 -28.51 -19.65 18.26
N ALA A 12 -29.16 -19.26 19.36
CA ALA A 12 -28.56 -19.34 20.68
C ALA A 12 -28.22 -20.80 21.08
N ALA A 13 -29.04 -21.78 20.69
CA ALA A 13 -28.75 -23.20 20.93
C ALA A 13 -27.51 -23.64 20.16
N GLU A 14 -27.39 -23.25 18.89
CA GLU A 14 -26.24 -23.54 18.05
C GLU A 14 -24.95 -22.94 18.65
N CYS A 15 -24.99 -21.68 19.09
CA CYS A 15 -23.85 -21.05 19.78
C CYS A 15 -23.47 -21.81 21.07
N MET A 16 -24.44 -22.19 21.91
CA MET A 16 -24.14 -22.94 23.13
C MET A 16 -23.53 -24.31 22.84
N VAL A 17 -23.99 -25.02 21.80
CA VAL A 17 -23.41 -26.30 21.38
C VAL A 17 -21.96 -26.09 20.92
N PHE A 18 -21.71 -25.07 20.12
CA PHE A 18 -20.35 -24.73 19.67
C PHE A 18 -19.43 -24.38 20.85
N GLU A 19 -19.89 -23.57 21.80
CA GLU A 19 -19.12 -23.22 23.00
C GLU A 19 -18.83 -24.43 23.88
N ALA A 20 -19.83 -25.30 24.08
CA ALA A 20 -19.67 -26.53 24.84
C ALA A 20 -18.67 -27.47 24.19
N HIS A 21 -18.77 -27.69 22.88
CA HIS A 21 -17.81 -28.49 22.13
C HIS A 21 -16.41 -27.88 22.17
N SER A 22 -16.29 -26.55 22.09
CA SER A 22 -14.99 -25.89 22.22
C SER A 22 -14.36 -26.13 23.60
N ARG A 23 -15.16 -26.11 24.68
CA ARG A 23 -14.69 -26.42 26.04
C ARG A 23 -14.35 -27.90 26.23
N GLU A 24 -14.98 -28.80 25.49
CA GLU A 24 -14.60 -30.22 25.48
C GLU A 24 -13.20 -30.41 24.88
N GLN A 25 -12.88 -29.69 23.80
CA GLN A 25 -11.58 -29.76 23.13
C GLN A 25 -10.48 -28.97 23.86
N ASP A 26 -10.81 -27.79 24.41
CA ASP A 26 -9.92 -26.96 25.23
C ASP A 26 -10.64 -26.56 26.52
N PRO A 27 -10.49 -27.33 27.61
CA PRO A 27 -11.18 -27.08 28.87
C PRO A 27 -10.80 -25.77 29.57
N VAL A 28 -9.64 -25.21 29.24
CA VAL A 28 -9.12 -23.99 29.90
C VAL A 28 -9.61 -22.75 29.15
N HIS A 29 -9.55 -22.74 27.82
CA HIS A 29 -9.83 -21.55 27.03
C HIS A 29 -11.07 -21.67 26.14
N GLY A 30 -11.48 -22.88 25.77
CA GLY A 30 -12.63 -23.13 24.90
C GLY A 30 -12.58 -22.30 23.60
N CYS A 31 -13.69 -21.64 23.28
CA CYS A 31 -13.79 -20.79 22.08
C CYS A 31 -12.87 -19.54 22.13
N VAL A 32 -12.38 -19.14 23.32
CA VAL A 32 -11.47 -17.99 23.48
C VAL A 32 -10.11 -18.26 22.84
N HIS A 33 -9.66 -19.52 22.82
CA HIS A 33 -8.45 -19.90 22.09
C HIS A 33 -8.60 -19.60 20.60
N GLN A 34 -9.74 -20.00 20.01
CA GLN A 34 -10.01 -19.79 18.60
C GLN A 34 -10.13 -18.30 18.26
N ILE A 35 -10.80 -17.52 19.12
CA ILE A 35 -10.88 -16.06 18.98
C ILE A 35 -9.48 -15.44 19.01
N SER A 36 -8.64 -15.82 19.99
CA SER A 36 -7.26 -15.34 20.11
C SER A 36 -6.42 -15.67 18.88
N LYS A 37 -6.58 -16.89 18.34
CA LYS A 37 -5.91 -17.33 17.12
C LYS A 37 -6.32 -16.51 15.90
N LEU A 38 -7.60 -16.15 15.79
CA LEU A 38 -8.09 -15.28 14.72
C LEU A 38 -7.56 -13.86 14.86
N PHE A 39 -7.56 -13.29 16.08
CA PHE A 39 -6.94 -11.99 16.35
C PHE A 39 -5.46 -11.96 15.96
N HIS A 40 -4.71 -13.01 16.30
CA HIS A 40 -3.31 -13.12 15.93
C HIS A 40 -3.12 -13.17 14.39
N GLN A 41 -3.91 -13.98 13.69
CA GLN A 41 -3.87 -14.06 12.22
C GLN A 41 -4.21 -12.72 11.55
N ILE A 42 -5.22 -12.00 12.06
CA ILE A 42 -5.57 -10.66 11.57
C ILE A 42 -4.40 -9.70 11.78
N SER A 43 -3.77 -9.72 12.96
CA SER A 43 -2.62 -8.88 13.27
C SER A 43 -1.45 -9.12 12.30
N LEU A 44 -1.11 -10.39 12.05
CA LEU A 44 -0.07 -10.75 11.08
C LEU A 44 -0.41 -10.26 9.67
N ALA A 45 -1.64 -10.49 9.21
CA ALA A 45 -2.08 -10.03 7.90
C ALA A 45 -2.03 -8.49 7.76
N GLN A 46 -2.36 -7.76 8.83
CA GLN A 46 -2.26 -6.30 8.86
C GLN A 46 -0.80 -5.83 8.81
N GLN A 47 0.11 -6.51 9.50
CA GLN A 47 1.55 -6.23 9.46
C GLN A 47 2.11 -6.42 8.04
N ASP A 48 1.80 -7.55 7.41
CA ASP A 48 2.24 -7.84 6.03
C ASP A 48 1.71 -6.78 5.05
N LEU A 49 0.43 -6.41 5.18
CA LEU A 49 -0.17 -5.37 4.35
C LEU A 49 0.52 -4.01 4.56
N ALA A 50 0.85 -3.65 5.81
CA ALA A 50 1.55 -2.41 6.12
C ALA A 50 2.96 -2.39 5.49
N MET A 51 3.68 -3.52 5.57
CA MET A 51 5.00 -3.66 4.96
C MET A 51 4.94 -3.50 3.44
N VAL A 52 4.03 -4.20 2.76
CA VAL A 52 3.86 -4.10 1.31
C VAL A 52 3.47 -2.67 0.89
N LYS A 53 2.58 -2.02 1.64
CA LYS A 53 2.20 -0.62 1.38
C LYS A 53 3.39 0.33 1.53
N ALA A 54 4.24 0.14 2.53
CA ALA A 54 5.45 0.93 2.73
C ALA A 54 6.44 0.74 1.57
N GLN A 55 6.70 -0.50 1.15
CA GLN A 55 7.55 -0.80 -0.01
C GLN A 55 7.01 -0.15 -1.29
N LEU A 56 5.70 -0.24 -1.52
CA LEU A 56 5.05 0.40 -2.67
C LEU A 56 5.19 1.93 -2.63
N ALA A 57 5.06 2.55 -1.46
CA ALA A 57 5.25 3.99 -1.30
C ALA A 57 6.68 4.43 -1.66
N ILE A 58 7.69 3.66 -1.23
CA ILE A 58 9.10 3.91 -1.56
C ILE A 58 9.31 3.82 -3.08
N LEU A 59 8.83 2.75 -3.72
CA LEU A 59 8.96 2.59 -5.18
C LEU A 59 8.28 3.71 -5.95
N LYS A 60 7.09 4.14 -5.53
CA LYS A 60 6.39 5.29 -6.13
C LYS A 60 7.18 6.59 -5.97
N ALA A 61 7.75 6.83 -4.80
CA ALA A 61 8.57 8.02 -4.56
C ALA A 61 9.84 8.01 -5.42
N GLN A 62 10.51 6.86 -5.53
CA GLN A 62 11.69 6.70 -6.40
C GLN A 62 11.34 6.95 -7.86
N HIS A 63 10.24 6.37 -8.35
CA HIS A 63 9.78 6.59 -9.72
C HIS A 63 9.46 8.07 -9.99
N PHE A 64 8.77 8.74 -9.07
CA PHE A 64 8.48 10.16 -9.19
C PHE A 64 9.76 11.01 -9.21
N GLN A 65 10.74 10.69 -8.35
CA GLN A 65 12.02 11.39 -8.33
C GLN A 65 12.80 11.20 -9.65
N GLN A 66 12.78 10.00 -10.23
CA GLN A 66 13.39 9.74 -11.54
C GLN A 66 12.72 10.55 -12.66
N GLN A 67 11.38 10.67 -12.63
CA GLN A 67 10.66 11.50 -13.61
C GLN A 67 11.05 12.98 -13.51
N ILE A 68 11.16 13.53 -12.29
CA ILE A 68 11.62 14.91 -12.09
C ILE A 68 13.04 15.09 -12.64
N GLN A 69 13.96 14.16 -12.34
CA GLN A 69 15.33 14.24 -12.83
C GLN A 69 15.41 14.19 -14.36
N GLN A 70 14.63 13.32 -15.02
CA GLN A 70 14.58 13.26 -16.48
C GLN A 70 14.04 14.56 -17.08
N GLN A 71 12.99 15.13 -16.49
CA GLN A 71 12.41 16.38 -16.96
C GLN A 71 13.38 17.56 -16.76
N GLN A 72 14.06 17.64 -15.61
CA GLN A 72 15.10 18.64 -15.37
C GLN A 72 16.27 18.52 -16.35
N HIS A 73 16.70 17.30 -16.69
CA HIS A 73 17.77 17.09 -17.65
C HIS A 73 17.37 17.52 -19.06
N ALA A 74 16.14 17.18 -19.51
CA ALA A 74 15.62 17.61 -20.81
C ALA A 74 15.51 19.14 -20.92
N SER A 75 15.05 19.81 -19.85
CA SER A 75 15.01 21.27 -19.78
C SER A 75 16.41 21.89 -19.87
N SER A 76 17.37 21.35 -19.11
CA SER A 76 18.78 21.82 -19.12
C SER A 76 19.44 21.67 -20.50
N LEU A 77 19.22 20.55 -21.20
CA LEU A 77 19.73 20.36 -22.56
C LEU A 77 19.11 21.35 -23.55
N SER A 78 17.81 21.64 -23.39
CA SER A 78 17.11 22.63 -24.22
C SER A 78 17.66 24.04 -24.00
N GLU A 79 17.95 24.42 -22.75
CA GLU A 79 18.59 25.69 -22.40
C GLU A 79 19.98 25.82 -23.03
N LEU A 80 20.81 24.77 -22.95
CA LEU A 80 22.13 24.75 -23.59
C LEU A 80 22.03 24.89 -25.11
N TYR A 81 21.07 24.19 -25.73
CA TYR A 81 20.83 24.29 -27.17
C TYR A 81 20.44 25.72 -27.59
N ASN A 82 19.52 26.34 -26.84
CA ASN A 82 19.08 27.71 -27.10
C ASN A 82 20.22 28.73 -26.93
N LEU A 83 21.06 28.58 -25.89
CA LEU A 83 22.22 29.43 -25.68
C LEU A 83 23.25 29.27 -26.81
N HIS A 84 23.52 28.03 -27.23
CA HIS A 84 24.41 27.75 -28.35
C HIS A 84 23.89 28.39 -29.65
N HIS A 85 22.58 28.30 -29.93
CA HIS A 85 21.98 28.89 -31.11
C HIS A 85 22.08 30.43 -31.12
N SER A 86 21.81 31.08 -29.97
CA SER A 86 21.94 32.53 -29.82
C SER A 86 23.39 33.02 -30.02
N LEU A 87 24.37 32.25 -29.55
CA LEU A 87 25.79 32.54 -29.80
C LEU A 87 26.17 32.38 -31.28
N THR A 88 25.55 31.44 -32.00
CA THR A 88 25.83 31.23 -33.43
C THR A 88 25.25 32.34 -34.31
N GLU A 89 24.09 32.91 -33.95
CA GLU A 89 23.54 34.10 -34.62
C GLU A 89 24.44 35.34 -34.43
N PHE A 90 25.09 35.49 -33.26
CA PHE A 90 26.02 36.59 -33.00
C PHE A 90 27.34 36.51 -33.78
N ILE A 91 27.77 35.30 -34.17
CA ILE A 91 29.05 35.06 -34.88
C ILE A 91 28.86 34.94 -36.40
N SER A 92 27.63 35.11 -36.91
CA SER A 92 27.38 35.17 -38.35
C SER A 92 28.03 36.43 -38.95
N ILE A 93 29.28 36.28 -39.39
CA ILE A 93 29.98 37.23 -40.25
C ILE A 93 29.14 37.31 -41.53
N PRO A 94 28.59 38.48 -41.91
CA PRO A 94 27.83 38.60 -43.14
C PRO A 94 28.73 38.23 -44.31
N ASP A 95 28.19 37.32 -45.10
CA ASP A 95 28.67 36.73 -46.34
C ASP A 95 29.74 37.57 -47.06
N LEU A 96 30.96 37.02 -47.14
CA LEU A 96 31.95 37.43 -48.11
C LEU A 96 31.47 36.90 -49.48
N ALA A 97 30.46 37.56 -50.05
CA ALA A 97 30.01 37.28 -51.41
C ALA A 97 31.19 37.43 -52.38
N PRO A 98 31.32 36.52 -53.37
CA PRO A 98 32.49 36.45 -54.27
C PRO A 98 32.66 37.66 -55.18
#